data_AF-A0A6G1HYQ1-F1
#
_entry.id   AF-A0A6G1HYQ1-F1
#
_cell.length_a   1.000
_cell.length_b   1.000
_cell.length_c   1.000
_cell.angle_alpha   90.00
_cell.angle_beta   90.00
_cell.angle_gamma   90.00
#
_symmetry.space_group_name_H-M   'P 1'
#
loop_
_entity.id
_entity.type
_entity.pdbx_description
1 polymer ?
#
loop_
_entity_poly.entity_id
_entity_poly.type
_entity_poly.pdbx_seq_one_letter_code
_entity_poly.pdbx_strand_id
1 'polypeptide(L)'
;MAVDADGDVGKPKDPHGLVLEAWAQGYMVGSLVIMAGVTVANMRKGRLLHKLILIELILGMPHGTFIFPDPPTYGWYLSVTAIFLNISWVMHNIVAWMKNKPFLSRTVSTIYITTVILSVGFWVTEIYANFTYFNNINRLFHYTRPYEALFRDPWWIFTTLNVFWNIKTRYEFGLLELIRVSPRFGILLTAMTLSLAFIIIDILSVTAVFRSSLPEGINPFWKLAFVFKCLTDTIILDDFKTALDRLKHHHLARLGSTALSLDPDNDIDGPPTFVRPSRPSATALGSRSRSEVRRESG
;
A
#
# COMPACT_ATOMS: atom_id res chain seq x y z
N MET A 1 31.88 0.67 -7.97
CA MET A 1 32.53 0.40 -6.67
C MET A 1 34.02 0.66 -6.78
N ALA A 2 34.66 1.31 -5.79
CA ALA A 2 36.11 1.29 -5.71
C ALA A 2 36.50 -0.12 -5.28
N VAL A 3 36.93 -0.91 -6.26
CA VAL A 3 37.66 -2.15 -6.01
C VAL A 3 38.85 -1.72 -5.18
N ASP A 4 38.96 -2.19 -3.93
CA ASP A 4 40.20 -2.03 -3.18
C ASP A 4 41.35 -2.53 -4.06
N ALA A 5 42.59 -2.04 -3.86
CA ALA A 5 43.74 -2.41 -4.69
C ALA A 5 43.98 -3.94 -4.83
N ASP A 6 43.24 -4.76 -4.05
CA ASP A 6 43.27 -6.22 -3.99
C ASP A 6 42.03 -6.94 -4.59
N GLY A 7 41.05 -6.24 -5.17
CA GLY A 7 39.89 -6.90 -5.82
C GLY A 7 38.65 -7.12 -4.95
N ASP A 8 38.70 -6.75 -3.67
CA ASP A 8 37.73 -7.14 -2.63
C ASP A 8 36.47 -6.23 -2.58
N VAL A 9 35.30 -6.85 -2.57
CA VAL A 9 33.97 -6.21 -2.48
C VAL A 9 33.60 -6.06 -1.00
N GLY A 10 33.89 -4.90 -0.41
CA GLY A 10 33.65 -4.60 1.01
C GLY A 10 32.64 -3.47 1.28
N LYS A 11 32.42 -3.19 2.58
CA LYS A 11 31.69 -2.00 3.07
C LYS A 11 32.22 -0.72 2.38
N PRO A 12 31.36 0.21 1.93
CA PRO A 12 31.81 1.46 1.32
C PRO A 12 32.78 2.22 2.23
N LYS A 13 34.01 2.44 1.77
CA LYS A 13 35.03 3.23 2.48
C LYS A 13 35.01 4.71 2.12
N ASP A 14 34.42 5.06 0.99
CA ASP A 14 34.24 6.44 0.55
C ASP A 14 33.28 7.18 1.51
N PRO A 15 33.69 8.33 2.10
CA PRO A 15 32.85 9.06 3.04
C PRO A 15 31.50 9.48 2.47
N HIS A 16 31.44 9.87 1.20
CA HIS A 16 30.18 10.28 0.57
C HIS A 16 29.24 9.09 0.37
N GLY A 17 29.76 7.96 -0.10
CA GLY A 17 29.03 6.70 -0.21
C GLY A 17 28.51 6.20 1.14
N LEU A 18 29.34 6.26 2.18
CA LEU A 18 28.98 5.84 3.52
C LEU A 18 27.86 6.72 4.11
N VAL A 19 27.95 8.04 3.97
CA VAL A 19 26.92 8.99 4.43
C VAL A 19 25.60 8.77 3.70
N LEU A 20 25.63 8.61 2.38
CA LEU A 20 24.43 8.39 1.58
C LEU A 20 23.73 7.08 1.96
N GLU A 21 24.51 6.00 2.11
CA GLU A 21 23.97 4.69 2.48
C GLU A 21 23.41 4.70 3.91
N ALA A 22 24.14 5.29 4.87
CA ALA A 22 23.67 5.44 6.25
C ALA A 22 22.40 6.29 6.34
N TRP A 23 22.31 7.39 5.59
CA TRP A 23 21.12 8.22 5.53
C TRP A 23 19.92 7.44 4.97
N ALA A 24 20.11 6.74 3.85
CA ALA A 24 19.01 6.01 3.20
C ALA A 24 18.54 4.82 4.05
N GLN A 25 19.46 4.13 4.72
CA GLN A 25 19.16 3.08 5.71
C GLN A 25 18.39 3.63 6.91
N GLY A 26 18.86 4.74 7.50
CA GLY A 26 18.18 5.40 8.61
C GLY A 26 16.78 5.88 8.26
N TYR A 27 16.59 6.47 7.07
CA TYR A 27 15.28 6.86 6.55
C TYR A 27 14.35 5.65 6.42
N MET A 28 14.85 4.54 5.86
CA MET A 28 14.07 3.32 5.68
C MET A 28 13.61 2.75 7.03
N VAL A 29 14.54 2.48 7.95
CA VAL A 29 14.20 1.90 9.27
C VAL A 29 13.29 2.84 10.06
N GLY A 30 13.61 4.13 10.12
CA GLY A 30 12.82 5.12 10.85
C GLY A 30 11.38 5.19 10.33
N SER A 31 11.20 5.19 9.01
CA SER A 31 9.87 5.21 8.39
C SER A 31 9.08 3.94 8.71
N LEU A 32 9.71 2.76 8.60
CA LEU A 32 9.08 1.47 8.90
C LEU A 32 8.65 1.39 10.37
N VAL A 33 9.47 1.89 11.31
CA VAL A 33 9.14 1.90 12.74
C VAL A 33 7.91 2.76 13.01
N ILE A 34 7.85 3.96 12.44
CA ILE A 34 6.68 4.84 12.57
C ILE A 34 5.43 4.17 11.98
N MET A 35 5.53 3.61 10.78
CA MET A 35 4.42 2.91 10.12
C MET A 35 3.97 1.67 10.90
N ALA A 36 4.89 0.94 11.54
CA ALA A 36 4.57 -0.19 12.39
C ALA A 36 3.80 0.28 13.63
N GLY A 37 4.23 1.38 14.25
CA GLY A 37 3.51 2.02 15.36
C GLY A 37 2.08 2.42 14.98
N VAL A 38 1.91 3.08 13.83
CA VAL A 38 0.58 3.43 13.30
C VAL A 38 -0.27 2.19 13.02
N THR A 39 0.33 1.15 12.42
CA THR A 39 -0.36 -0.11 12.11
C THR A 39 -0.85 -0.80 13.39
N VAL A 40 -0.02 -0.84 14.43
CA VAL A 40 -0.38 -1.40 15.75
C VAL A 40 -1.50 -0.58 16.39
N ALA A 41 -1.39 0.76 16.39
CA ALA A 41 -2.40 1.65 16.96
C ALA A 41 -3.79 1.49 16.30
N ASN A 42 -3.81 1.25 14.99
CA ASN A 42 -5.05 1.10 14.22
C ASN A 42 -5.50 -0.37 14.07
N MET A 43 -4.76 -1.34 14.63
CA MET A 43 -5.03 -2.76 14.42
C MET A 43 -6.35 -3.20 15.07
N ARG A 44 -7.27 -3.71 14.25
CA ARG A 44 -8.54 -4.29 14.72
C ARG A 44 -8.42 -5.79 14.96
N LYS A 45 -9.02 -6.28 16.05
CA LYS A 45 -9.04 -7.71 16.41
C LYS A 45 -9.67 -8.54 15.28
N GLY A 46 -8.99 -9.62 14.87
CA GLY A 46 -9.48 -10.57 13.87
C GLY A 46 -9.25 -10.21 12.39
N ARG A 47 -8.58 -9.09 12.07
CA ARG A 47 -8.26 -8.72 10.68
C ARG A 47 -6.85 -9.17 10.30
N LEU A 48 -6.75 -10.20 9.45
CA LEU A 48 -5.47 -10.75 8.97
C LEU A 48 -4.60 -9.70 8.25
N LEU A 49 -5.22 -8.78 7.50
CA LEU A 49 -4.51 -7.79 6.69
C LEU A 49 -3.57 -6.90 7.52
N HIS A 50 -4.01 -6.41 8.68
CA HIS A 50 -3.16 -5.61 9.58
C HIS A 50 -1.95 -6.40 10.08
N LYS A 51 -2.15 -7.69 10.39
CA LYS A 51 -1.06 -8.56 10.86
C LYS A 51 -0.02 -8.79 9.78
N LEU A 52 -0.47 -9.00 8.53
CA LEU A 52 0.45 -9.18 7.40
C LEU A 52 1.26 -7.91 7.13
N ILE A 53 0.63 -6.74 7.14
CA ILE A 53 1.31 -5.45 6.99
C ILE A 53 2.35 -5.24 8.10
N LEU A 54 1.98 -5.54 9.35
CA LEU A 54 2.93 -5.42 10.46
C LEU A 54 4.13 -6.36 10.30
N ILE A 55 3.90 -7.61 9.89
CA ILE A 55 4.98 -8.58 9.65
C ILE A 55 5.87 -8.12 8.50
N GLU A 56 5.29 -7.65 7.40
CA GLU A 56 6.04 -7.05 6.27
C GLU A 56 6.97 -5.95 6.76
N LEU A 57 6.43 -4.97 7.51
CA LEU A 57 7.22 -3.86 8.05
C LEU A 57 8.38 -4.36 8.93
N ILE A 58 8.13 -5.31 9.83
CA ILE A 58 9.13 -5.86 10.74
C ILE A 58 10.23 -6.61 9.97
N LEU A 59 9.86 -7.38 8.94
CA LEU A 59 10.82 -8.12 8.12
C LEU A 59 11.69 -7.21 7.25
N GLY A 60 11.21 -6.03 6.87
CA GLY A 60 11.99 -5.03 6.13
C GLY A 60 13.06 -4.31 6.98
N MET A 61 12.84 -4.16 8.28
CA MET A 61 13.71 -3.34 9.16
C MET A 61 15.16 -3.82 9.26
N PRO A 62 15.48 -5.12 9.45
CA PRO A 62 16.86 -5.57 9.64
C PRO A 62 17.79 -5.17 8.50
N HIS A 63 17.31 -5.19 7.25
CA HIS A 63 18.14 -4.83 6.10
C HIS A 63 18.45 -3.33 6.00
N GLY A 64 17.85 -2.49 6.84
CA GLY A 64 18.25 -1.09 6.98
C GLY A 64 19.35 -0.86 8.01
N THR A 65 20.06 -1.90 8.44
CA THR A 65 21.10 -1.79 9.48
C THR A 65 22.42 -2.43 9.09
N PHE A 66 22.55 -2.91 7.83
CA PHE A 66 23.73 -3.64 7.40
C PHE A 66 24.99 -2.78 7.28
N ILE A 67 24.89 -1.46 7.38
CA ILE A 67 26.07 -0.59 7.35
C ILE A 67 26.88 -0.63 8.67
N PHE A 68 26.28 -1.10 9.77
CA PHE A 68 26.96 -1.09 11.08
C PHE A 68 28.12 -2.09 11.18
N PRO A 69 27.98 -3.36 10.77
CA PRO A 69 29.07 -4.33 10.91
C PRO A 69 30.23 -4.02 9.97
N ASP A 70 31.46 -4.28 10.44
CA ASP A 70 32.67 -4.20 9.62
C ASP A 70 33.04 -5.60 9.06
N PRO A 71 33.82 -5.66 7.97
CA PRO A 71 34.39 -6.92 7.48
C PRO A 71 35.15 -7.66 8.60
N PRO A 72 35.06 -9.01 8.68
CA PRO A 72 34.42 -9.93 7.73
C PRO A 72 32.92 -10.16 7.95
N THR A 73 32.33 -9.60 9.02
CA THR A 73 30.92 -9.86 9.38
C THR A 73 29.91 -9.15 8.48
N TYR A 74 30.35 -8.10 7.79
CA TYR A 74 29.53 -7.30 6.86
C TYR A 74 28.78 -8.16 5.83
N GLY A 75 29.49 -9.02 5.09
CA GLY A 75 28.89 -9.83 4.02
C GLY A 75 27.81 -10.78 4.55
N TRP A 76 28.09 -11.49 5.63
CA TRP A 76 27.13 -12.36 6.31
C TRP A 76 25.88 -11.62 6.77
N TYR A 77 26.07 -10.50 7.47
CA TYR A 77 24.95 -9.73 8.01
C TYR A 77 24.08 -9.14 6.90
N LEU A 78 24.70 -8.58 5.85
CA LEU A 78 23.99 -8.07 4.68
C LEU A 78 23.14 -9.15 4.02
N SER A 79 23.70 -10.34 3.79
CA SER A 79 22.96 -11.42 3.12
C SER A 79 21.86 -12.00 3.98
N VAL A 80 22.08 -12.20 5.28
CA VAL A 80 21.04 -12.69 6.20
C VAL A 80 19.89 -11.70 6.29
N THR A 81 20.18 -10.40 6.42
CA THR A 81 19.15 -9.38 6.46
C THR A 81 18.42 -9.23 5.11
N ALA A 82 19.09 -9.50 3.98
CA ALA A 82 18.47 -9.52 2.66
C ALA A 82 17.41 -10.63 2.52
N ILE A 83 17.56 -11.76 3.22
CA ILE A 83 16.52 -12.80 3.26
C ILE A 83 15.20 -12.21 3.80
N PHE A 84 15.27 -11.51 4.93
CA PHE A 84 14.08 -10.89 5.54
C PHE A 84 13.46 -9.82 4.63
N LEU A 85 14.29 -9.00 3.97
CA LEU A 85 13.80 -8.04 2.99
C LEU A 85 13.05 -8.71 1.84
N ASN A 86 13.59 -9.80 1.28
CA ASN A 86 12.94 -10.53 0.19
C ASN A 86 11.59 -11.13 0.63
N ILE A 87 11.52 -11.66 1.86
CA ILE A 87 10.24 -12.13 2.42
C ILE A 87 9.27 -10.94 2.54
N SER A 88 9.75 -9.77 2.99
CA SER A 88 8.94 -8.54 3.03
C SER A 88 8.42 -8.16 1.65
N TRP A 89 9.22 -8.23 0.59
CA TRP A 89 8.76 -7.93 -0.78
C TRP A 89 7.69 -8.89 -1.29
N VAL A 90 7.86 -10.19 -1.01
CA VAL A 90 6.83 -11.18 -1.34
C VAL A 90 5.54 -10.90 -0.57
N MET A 91 5.66 -10.59 0.73
CA MET A 91 4.51 -10.23 1.57
C MET A 91 3.80 -8.97 1.09
N HIS A 92 4.54 -7.93 0.71
CA HIS A 92 3.99 -6.71 0.13
C HIS A 92 3.11 -7.02 -1.09
N ASN A 93 3.60 -7.84 -2.02
CA ASN A 93 2.83 -8.24 -3.20
C ASN A 93 1.57 -9.06 -2.85
N ILE A 94 1.62 -9.89 -1.79
CA ILE A 94 0.45 -10.60 -1.29
C ILE A 94 -0.58 -9.63 -0.67
N VAL A 95 -0.12 -8.65 0.11
CA VAL A 95 -0.97 -7.61 0.71
C VAL A 95 -1.63 -6.77 -0.39
N ALA A 96 -0.85 -6.33 -1.38
CA ALA A 96 -1.34 -5.62 -2.56
C ALA A 96 -2.38 -6.42 -3.33
N TRP A 97 -2.13 -7.72 -3.55
CA TRP A 97 -3.11 -8.63 -4.15
C TRP A 97 -4.40 -8.71 -3.34
N MET A 98 -4.33 -8.93 -2.02
CA MET A 98 -5.51 -9.02 -1.16
C MET A 98 -6.37 -7.75 -1.21
N LYS A 99 -5.72 -6.58 -1.29
CA LYS A 99 -6.37 -5.27 -1.41
C LYS A 99 -6.99 -5.06 -2.78
N ASN A 100 -6.31 -5.47 -3.84
CA ASN A 100 -6.76 -5.29 -5.22
C ASN A 100 -7.77 -6.38 -5.66
N LYS A 101 -7.82 -7.52 -4.96
CA LYS A 101 -8.66 -8.68 -5.29
C LYS A 101 -10.13 -8.36 -5.62
N PRO A 102 -10.83 -7.45 -4.92
CA PRO A 102 -12.21 -7.10 -5.26
C PRO A 102 -12.39 -6.48 -6.66
N PHE A 103 -11.32 -5.91 -7.23
CA PHE A 103 -11.33 -5.28 -8.55
C PHE A 103 -10.83 -6.20 -9.67
N LEU A 104 -10.40 -7.42 -9.34
CA LEU A 104 -9.81 -8.35 -10.30
C LEU A 104 -10.80 -9.45 -10.69
N SER A 105 -10.75 -9.87 -11.95
CA SER A 105 -11.40 -11.09 -12.38
C SER A 105 -10.69 -12.32 -11.80
N ARG A 106 -11.38 -13.47 -11.72
CA ARG A 106 -10.82 -14.70 -11.16
C ARG A 106 -9.53 -15.13 -11.87
N THR A 107 -9.50 -15.03 -13.20
CA THR A 107 -8.32 -15.37 -14.01
C THR A 107 -7.13 -14.46 -13.72
N VAL A 108 -7.34 -13.14 -13.70
CA VAL A 108 -6.27 -12.17 -13.44
C VAL A 108 -5.75 -12.31 -12.01
N SER A 109 -6.65 -12.53 -11.04
CA SER A 109 -6.27 -12.79 -9.65
C SER A 109 -5.40 -14.04 -9.52
N THR A 110 -5.70 -15.13 -10.23
CA THR A 110 -4.89 -16.35 -10.22
C THR A 110 -3.53 -16.12 -10.86
N ILE A 111 -3.48 -15.46 -12.03
CA ILE A 111 -2.22 -15.13 -12.70
C ILE A 111 -1.32 -14.27 -11.80
N TYR A 112 -1.89 -13.26 -11.15
CA TYR A 112 -1.17 -12.40 -10.23
C TYR A 112 -0.47 -13.21 -9.13
N ILE A 113 -1.22 -14.01 -8.37
CA ILE A 113 -0.63 -14.72 -7.22
C ILE A 113 0.31 -15.85 -7.66
N THR A 114 0.00 -16.56 -8.75
CA THR A 114 0.88 -17.61 -9.28
C THR A 114 2.22 -17.04 -9.71
N THR A 115 2.23 -15.88 -10.38
CA THR A 115 3.48 -15.24 -10.79
C THR A 115 4.29 -14.72 -9.60
N VAL A 116 3.64 -14.19 -8.53
CA VAL A 116 4.33 -13.84 -7.28
C VAL A 116 5.03 -15.07 -6.70
N ILE A 117 4.36 -16.23 -6.64
CA ILE A 117 4.94 -17.46 -6.10
C ILE A 117 6.12 -17.94 -6.95
N LEU A 118 6.01 -17.86 -8.28
CA LEU A 118 7.10 -18.24 -9.19
C LEU A 118 8.35 -17.36 -9.00
N SER A 119 8.19 -16.10 -8.60
CA SER A 119 9.33 -15.21 -8.32
C SER A 119 10.22 -15.68 -7.16
N VAL A 120 9.70 -16.51 -6.26
CA VAL A 120 10.46 -17.05 -5.11
C VAL A 120 11.70 -17.82 -5.58
N GLY A 121 11.60 -18.57 -6.69
CA GLY A 121 12.75 -19.30 -7.25
C GLY A 121 13.91 -18.39 -7.65
N PHE A 122 13.58 -17.24 -8.25
CA PHE A 122 14.59 -16.20 -8.55
C PHE A 122 15.19 -15.64 -7.26
N TRP A 123 14.37 -15.30 -6.26
CA TRP A 123 14.88 -14.73 -5.00
C TRP A 123 15.82 -15.64 -4.24
N VAL A 124 15.62 -16.96 -4.27
CA VAL A 124 16.57 -17.93 -3.70
C VAL A 124 17.92 -17.86 -4.42
N THR A 125 17.92 -17.75 -5.74
CA THR A 125 19.14 -17.62 -6.54
C THR A 125 19.84 -16.29 -6.27
N GLU A 126 19.08 -15.20 -6.14
CA GLU A 126 19.59 -13.86 -5.86
C GLU A 126 20.22 -13.78 -4.47
N ILE A 127 19.62 -14.40 -3.44
CA ILE A 127 20.21 -14.48 -2.09
C ILE A 127 21.55 -15.20 -2.12
N TYR A 128 21.65 -16.32 -2.85
CA TYR A 128 22.90 -17.04 -3.02
C TYR A 128 23.95 -16.18 -3.74
N ALA A 129 23.58 -15.55 -4.85
CA ALA A 129 24.47 -14.68 -5.62
C ALA A 129 24.96 -13.48 -4.80
N ASN A 130 24.07 -12.87 -4.01
CA ASN A 130 24.39 -11.80 -3.07
C ASN A 130 25.42 -12.27 -2.02
N PHE A 131 25.17 -13.43 -1.39
CA PHE A 131 26.08 -14.00 -0.41
C PHE A 131 27.47 -14.25 -0.98
N THR A 132 27.55 -14.93 -2.13
CA THR A 132 28.83 -15.24 -2.75
C THR A 132 29.57 -14.01 -3.25
N TYR A 133 28.84 -12.95 -3.63
CA TYR A 133 29.43 -11.69 -4.06
C TYR A 133 30.03 -10.88 -2.90
N PHE A 134 29.27 -10.68 -1.82
CA PHE A 134 29.74 -9.90 -0.66
C PHE A 134 30.70 -10.67 0.27
N ASN A 135 30.95 -11.95 -0.01
CA ASN A 135 32.01 -12.76 0.61
C ASN A 135 33.15 -13.09 -0.37
N ASN A 136 33.22 -12.41 -1.53
CA ASN A 136 34.32 -12.52 -2.50
C ASN A 136 34.56 -13.94 -3.05
N ILE A 137 33.50 -14.75 -3.15
CA ILE A 137 33.54 -16.12 -3.68
C ILE A 137 33.32 -16.14 -5.20
N ASN A 138 32.32 -15.39 -5.70
CA ASN A 138 32.02 -15.33 -7.14
C ASN A 138 31.42 -13.98 -7.54
N ARG A 139 31.32 -13.74 -8.86
CA ARG A 139 30.72 -12.52 -9.44
C ARG A 139 29.34 -12.76 -10.06
N LEU A 140 28.63 -13.81 -9.63
CA LEU A 140 27.32 -14.20 -10.17
C LEU A 140 26.28 -13.06 -10.05
N PHE A 141 26.36 -12.28 -8.98
CA PHE A 141 25.48 -11.15 -8.70
C PHE A 141 25.39 -10.13 -9.84
N HIS A 142 26.48 -9.88 -10.58
CA HIS A 142 26.44 -8.95 -11.72
C HIS A 142 25.53 -9.44 -12.86
N TYR A 143 25.37 -10.76 -13.02
CA TYR A 143 24.53 -11.35 -14.06
C TYR A 143 23.06 -11.43 -13.65
N THR A 144 22.78 -11.62 -12.35
CA THR A 144 21.41 -11.77 -11.85
C THR A 144 20.75 -10.41 -11.56
N ARG A 145 21.53 -9.40 -11.17
CA ARG A 145 21.06 -8.06 -10.80
C ARG A 145 20.19 -7.34 -11.85
N PRO A 146 20.46 -7.38 -13.17
CA PRO A 146 19.58 -6.75 -14.16
C PRO A 146 18.15 -7.33 -14.18
N TYR A 147 17.99 -8.58 -13.75
CA TYR A 147 16.70 -9.26 -13.69
C TYR A 147 15.94 -8.95 -12.39
N GLU A 148 16.57 -8.36 -11.37
CA GLU A 148 15.96 -8.05 -10.08
C GLU A 148 14.67 -7.26 -10.24
N ALA A 149 14.68 -6.21 -11.07
CA ALA A 149 13.52 -5.37 -11.34
C ALA A 149 12.32 -6.16 -11.89
N LEU A 150 12.58 -7.16 -12.75
CA LEU A 150 11.53 -8.00 -13.34
C LEU A 150 10.88 -8.92 -12.30
N PHE A 151 11.64 -9.41 -11.31
CA PHE A 151 11.12 -10.30 -10.27
C PHE A 151 10.66 -9.57 -9.01
N ARG A 152 10.79 -8.23 -8.97
CA ARG A 152 10.41 -7.39 -7.83
C ARG A 152 9.19 -6.51 -8.09
N ASP A 153 9.15 -5.82 -9.23
CA ASP A 153 8.27 -4.66 -9.43
C ASP A 153 7.00 -4.86 -10.28
N PRO A 154 6.84 -5.84 -11.19
CA PRO A 154 5.68 -5.91 -12.08
C PRO A 154 4.32 -5.93 -11.38
N TRP A 155 4.20 -6.65 -10.26
CA TRP A 155 2.95 -6.74 -9.50
C TRP A 155 2.53 -5.42 -8.89
N TRP A 156 3.49 -4.64 -8.39
CA TRP A 156 3.22 -3.32 -7.86
C TRP A 156 2.84 -2.31 -8.95
N ILE A 157 3.54 -2.36 -10.08
CA ILE A 157 3.21 -1.55 -11.26
C ILE A 157 1.77 -1.86 -11.72
N PHE A 158 1.45 -3.15 -11.87
CA PHE A 158 0.10 -3.59 -12.23
C PHE A 158 -0.94 -3.13 -11.21
N THR A 159 -0.67 -3.27 -9.90
CA THR A 159 -1.59 -2.87 -8.84
C THR A 159 -1.90 -1.38 -8.92
N THR A 160 -0.86 -0.56 -9.07
CA THR A 160 -0.99 0.89 -9.21
C THR A 160 -1.84 1.24 -10.43
N LEU A 161 -1.46 0.75 -11.61
CA LEU A 161 -2.19 1.02 -12.85
C LEU A 161 -3.65 0.54 -12.79
N ASN A 162 -3.91 -0.63 -12.20
CA ASN A 162 -5.25 -1.16 -12.05
C ASN A 162 -6.12 -0.28 -11.15
N VAL A 163 -5.56 0.24 -10.04
CA VAL A 163 -6.28 1.17 -9.16
C VAL A 163 -6.63 2.46 -9.90
N PHE A 164 -5.67 3.08 -10.59
CA PHE A 164 -5.92 4.28 -11.40
C PHE A 164 -6.95 4.05 -12.51
N TRP A 165 -6.85 2.91 -13.20
CA TRP A 165 -7.80 2.52 -14.25
C TRP A 165 -9.22 2.36 -13.70
N ASN A 166 -9.37 1.66 -12.57
CA ASN A 166 -10.67 1.47 -11.94
C ASN A 166 -11.28 2.78 -11.44
N ILE A 167 -10.47 3.70 -10.88
CA ILE A 167 -10.93 5.04 -10.49
C ILE A 167 -11.50 5.77 -11.71
N LYS A 168 -10.74 5.84 -12.80
CA LYS A 168 -11.15 6.54 -14.01
C LYS A 168 -12.41 5.95 -14.64
N THR A 169 -12.51 4.61 -14.70
CA THR A 169 -13.55 3.93 -15.48
C THR A 169 -14.83 3.68 -14.69
N ARG A 170 -14.75 3.45 -13.38
CA ARG A 170 -15.91 3.07 -12.56
C ARG A 170 -16.58 4.25 -11.86
N TYR A 171 -15.85 5.35 -11.66
CA TYR A 171 -16.33 6.44 -10.80
C TYR A 171 -16.60 7.74 -11.53
N GLU A 172 -16.21 7.87 -12.81
CA GLU A 172 -16.39 9.09 -13.64
C GLU A 172 -15.99 10.43 -12.97
N PHE A 173 -15.28 10.37 -11.84
CA PHE A 173 -14.86 11.54 -11.08
C PHE A 173 -13.45 11.95 -11.50
N GLY A 174 -13.23 13.26 -11.60
CA GLY A 174 -11.88 13.80 -11.75
C GLY A 174 -11.03 13.52 -10.51
N LEU A 175 -9.76 13.16 -10.70
CA LEU A 175 -8.79 12.92 -9.60
C LEU A 175 -8.77 14.05 -8.55
N LEU A 176 -8.95 15.30 -8.97
CA LEU A 176 -8.99 16.46 -8.06
C LEU A 176 -10.25 16.50 -7.20
N GLU A 177 -11.41 16.17 -7.77
CA GLU A 177 -12.67 16.09 -7.03
C GLU A 177 -12.61 14.96 -6.01
N LEU A 178 -12.01 13.84 -6.39
CA LEU A 178 -11.75 12.69 -5.53
C LEU A 178 -10.86 13.04 -4.33
N ILE A 179 -9.77 13.77 -4.55
CA ILE A 179 -8.87 14.24 -3.48
C ILE A 179 -9.58 15.21 -2.54
N ARG A 180 -10.45 16.09 -3.07
CA ARG A 180 -11.24 17.02 -2.27
C ARG A 180 -12.25 16.29 -1.37
N VAL A 181 -12.85 15.21 -1.86
CA VAL A 181 -13.82 14.39 -1.09
C VAL A 181 -13.12 13.51 -0.06
N SER A 182 -11.94 12.96 -0.39
CA SER A 182 -11.13 12.13 0.53
C SER A 182 -9.65 12.49 0.44
N PRO A 183 -9.16 13.44 1.27
CA PRO A 183 -7.76 13.85 1.27
C PRO A 183 -6.79 12.69 1.53
N ARG A 184 -7.19 11.74 2.38
CA ARG A 184 -6.40 10.55 2.70
C ARG A 184 -6.19 9.64 1.50
N PHE A 185 -7.21 9.54 0.64
CA PHE A 185 -7.09 8.82 -0.63
C PHE A 185 -6.14 9.52 -1.60
N GLY A 186 -6.08 10.86 -1.57
CA GLY A 186 -5.08 11.63 -2.33
C GLY A 186 -3.64 11.36 -1.91
N ILE A 187 -3.39 11.30 -0.59
CA ILE A 187 -2.07 10.95 -0.04
C ILE A 187 -1.68 9.53 -0.49
N LEU A 188 -2.62 8.59 -0.44
CA LEU A 188 -2.42 7.23 -0.93
C LEU A 188 -1.99 7.20 -2.41
N LEU A 189 -2.74 7.85 -3.30
CA LEU A 189 -2.40 7.89 -4.73
C LEU A 189 -1.05 8.54 -4.98
N THR A 190 -0.75 9.63 -4.25
CA THR A 190 0.53 10.32 -4.34
C THR A 190 1.69 9.40 -3.93
N ALA A 191 1.52 8.64 -2.83
CA ALA A 191 2.51 7.65 -2.40
C ALA A 191 2.70 6.54 -3.43
N MET A 192 1.63 6.04 -4.06
CA MET A 192 1.75 5.07 -5.15
C MET A 192 2.52 5.65 -6.34
N THR A 193 2.22 6.88 -6.77
CA THR A 193 2.93 7.53 -7.88
C THR A 193 4.41 7.78 -7.56
N LEU A 194 4.73 8.26 -6.34
CA LEU A 194 6.11 8.47 -5.90
C LEU A 194 6.88 7.15 -5.87
N SER A 195 6.28 6.08 -5.37
CA SER A 195 6.91 4.76 -5.39
C SER A 195 7.26 4.30 -6.81
N LEU A 196 6.37 4.54 -7.78
CA LEU A 196 6.61 4.19 -9.18
C LEU A 196 7.72 5.02 -9.81
N ALA A 197 7.77 6.33 -9.50
CA ALA A 197 8.85 7.19 -9.94
C ALA A 197 10.22 6.71 -9.41
N PHE A 198 10.31 6.34 -8.13
CA PHE A 198 11.54 5.79 -7.56
C PHE A 198 11.92 4.44 -8.13
N ILE A 199 10.96 3.56 -8.45
CA ILE A 199 11.22 2.30 -9.18
C ILE A 199 11.85 2.59 -10.55
N ILE A 200 11.31 3.56 -11.30
CA ILE A 200 11.85 3.90 -12.62
C ILE A 200 13.28 4.41 -12.49
N ILE A 201 13.53 5.33 -11.54
CA ILE A 201 14.89 5.86 -11.29
C ILE A 201 15.84 4.73 -10.85
N ASP A 202 15.37 3.82 -9.99
CA ASP A 202 16.13 2.66 -9.54
C ASP A 202 16.53 1.75 -10.70
N ILE A 203 15.59 1.40 -11.59
CA ILE A 203 15.86 0.58 -12.78
C ILE A 203 16.86 1.27 -13.70
N LEU A 204 16.69 2.57 -13.95
CA LEU A 204 17.60 3.34 -14.80
C LEU A 204 19.01 3.46 -14.19
N SER A 205 19.10 3.47 -12.86
CA SER A 205 20.38 3.43 -12.13
C SER A 205 21.05 2.06 -12.19
N VAL A 206 20.28 0.97 -12.06
CA VAL A 206 20.81 -0.41 -12.09
C VAL A 206 21.23 -0.84 -13.50
N THR A 207 20.52 -0.37 -14.53
CA THR A 207 20.82 -0.68 -15.94
C THR A 207 21.92 0.21 -16.56
N ALA A 208 22.57 1.06 -15.75
CA ALA A 208 23.65 1.97 -16.14
C ALA A 208 23.28 2.96 -17.28
N VAL A 209 21.97 3.20 -17.50
CA VAL A 209 21.49 4.21 -18.47
C VAL A 209 21.85 5.61 -17.99
N PHE A 210 21.80 5.85 -16.68
CA PHE A 210 22.45 7.00 -16.08
C PHE A 210 23.86 6.62 -15.63
N ARG A 211 24.87 7.29 -16.19
CA ARG A 211 26.20 7.36 -15.57
C ARG A 211 26.10 8.23 -14.32
N SER A 212 25.38 7.76 -13.31
CA SER A 212 25.33 8.45 -12.02
C SER A 212 26.74 8.49 -11.44
N SER A 213 27.15 9.65 -10.92
CA SER A 213 28.40 9.82 -10.18
C SER A 213 28.44 9.05 -8.85
N LEU A 214 27.46 8.18 -8.61
CA LEU A 214 27.31 7.37 -7.42
C LEU A 214 27.96 5.99 -7.66
N PRO A 215 28.76 5.47 -6.72
CA PRO A 215 29.41 4.18 -6.87
C PRO A 215 28.38 3.06 -7.15
N GLU A 216 28.64 2.23 -8.18
CA GLU A 216 27.85 1.02 -8.43
C GLU A 216 27.64 0.23 -7.13
N GLY A 217 26.37 0.04 -6.73
CA GLY A 217 26.00 -0.61 -5.47
C GLY A 217 25.25 0.29 -4.47
N ILE A 218 25.50 1.59 -4.46
CA ILE A 218 24.85 2.54 -3.52
C ILE A 218 23.68 3.20 -4.24
N ASN A 219 22.50 2.62 -4.06
CA ASN A 219 21.27 3.12 -4.67
C ASN A 219 20.21 3.35 -3.58
N PRO A 220 19.89 4.61 -3.24
CA PRO A 220 18.86 4.92 -2.24
C PRO A 220 17.43 4.79 -2.79
N PHE A 221 17.26 4.73 -4.11
CA PHE A 221 15.95 4.83 -4.76
C PHE A 221 15.06 3.62 -4.49
N TRP A 222 15.60 2.40 -4.46
CA TRP A 222 14.81 1.23 -4.07
C TRP A 222 14.33 1.32 -2.61
N LYS A 223 15.13 1.89 -1.68
CA LYS A 223 14.74 2.08 -0.28
C LYS A 223 13.59 3.09 -0.17
N LEU A 224 13.68 4.18 -0.93
CA LEU A 224 12.61 5.16 -1.05
C LEU A 224 11.33 4.54 -1.63
N ALA A 225 11.46 3.81 -2.75
CA ALA A 225 10.34 3.09 -3.36
C ALA A 225 9.67 2.13 -2.37
N PHE A 226 10.47 1.37 -1.61
CA PHE A 226 9.99 0.44 -0.60
C PHE A 226 9.24 1.16 0.54
N VAL A 227 9.77 2.26 1.06
CA VAL A 227 9.06 3.06 2.08
C VAL A 227 7.71 3.56 1.57
N PHE A 228 7.65 4.10 0.35
CA PHE A 228 6.38 4.58 -0.22
C PHE A 228 5.41 3.44 -0.51
N LYS A 229 5.89 2.26 -0.93
CA LYS A 229 5.08 1.04 -1.03
C LYS A 229 4.43 0.70 0.31
N CYS A 230 5.22 0.55 1.38
CA CYS A 230 4.69 0.26 2.72
C CYS A 230 3.78 1.36 3.29
N LEU A 231 4.03 2.63 2.92
CA LEU A 231 3.17 3.75 3.31
C LEU A 231 1.76 3.61 2.75
N THR A 232 1.64 3.18 1.48
CA THR A 232 0.32 2.91 0.89
C THR A 232 -0.41 1.84 1.69
N ASP A 233 0.33 0.86 2.22
CA ASP A 233 -0.28 -0.23 2.95
C ASP A 233 -0.86 0.19 4.29
N THR A 234 -0.14 1.07 4.98
CA THR A 234 -0.52 1.66 6.26
C THR A 234 -1.72 2.60 6.11
N ILE A 235 -1.79 3.37 5.01
CA ILE A 235 -2.90 4.31 4.75
C ILE A 235 -4.19 3.58 4.32
N ILE A 236 -4.10 2.47 3.56
CA ILE A 236 -5.28 1.78 3.00
C ILE A 236 -6.20 1.16 4.06
N LEU A 237 -5.69 0.82 5.24
CA LEU A 237 -6.41 0.01 6.23
C LEU A 237 -7.66 0.67 6.81
N ASP A 238 -7.75 2.00 6.84
CA ASP A 238 -8.89 2.70 7.45
C ASP A 238 -9.85 3.35 6.45
N ASP A 239 -9.40 3.70 5.23
CA ASP A 239 -10.15 4.64 4.38
C ASP A 239 -10.57 4.13 3.01
N PHE A 240 -10.03 3.03 2.50
CA PHE A 240 -10.31 2.64 1.11
C PHE A 240 -11.79 2.29 0.90
N LYS A 241 -12.36 1.43 1.75
CA LYS A 241 -13.77 1.05 1.66
C LYS A 241 -14.69 2.22 2.03
N THR A 242 -14.35 2.96 3.07
CA THR A 242 -15.16 4.11 3.53
C THR A 242 -15.15 5.26 2.53
N ALA A 243 -14.03 5.56 1.87
CA ALA A 243 -13.96 6.56 0.82
C ALA A 243 -14.76 6.13 -0.41
N LEU A 244 -14.65 4.85 -0.81
CA LEU A 244 -15.36 4.29 -1.95
C LEU A 244 -16.89 4.23 -1.70
N ASP A 245 -17.31 3.89 -0.48
CA ASP A 245 -18.71 3.96 -0.06
C ASP A 245 -19.21 5.42 -0.03
N ARG A 246 -18.41 6.38 0.46
CA ARG A 246 -18.74 7.82 0.42
C ARG A 246 -18.87 8.36 -1.00
N LEU A 247 -17.98 7.95 -1.91
CA LEU A 247 -18.04 8.28 -3.34
C LEU A 247 -19.28 7.72 -4.00
N LYS A 248 -19.61 6.45 -3.73
CA LYS A 248 -20.83 5.82 -4.23
C LYS A 248 -22.08 6.57 -3.75
N HIS A 249 -22.13 6.93 -2.46
CA HIS A 249 -23.23 7.72 -1.91
C HIS A 249 -23.33 9.11 -2.55
N HIS A 250 -22.21 9.80 -2.77
CA HIS A 250 -22.19 11.11 -3.44
C HIS A 250 -22.65 11.03 -4.91
N HIS A 251 -22.23 9.99 -5.63
CA HIS A 251 -22.66 9.75 -7.02
C HIS A 251 -24.16 9.44 -7.11
N LEU A 252 -24.68 8.57 -6.23
CA LEU A 252 -26.11 8.27 -6.12
C LEU A 252 -26.93 9.52 -5.75
N ALA A 253 -26.43 10.36 -4.83
CA ALA A 253 -27.08 11.60 -4.44
C ALA A 253 -27.16 12.59 -5.61
N ARG A 254 -26.07 12.73 -6.40
CA ARG A 254 -26.09 13.56 -7.63
C ARG A 254 -27.10 13.04 -8.65
N LEU A 255 -27.10 11.75 -8.96
CA LEU A 255 -28.06 11.16 -9.90
C LEU A 255 -29.52 11.33 -9.45
N GLY A 256 -29.80 11.14 -8.16
CA GLY A 256 -31.14 11.35 -7.59
C GLY A 256 -31.58 12.82 -7.63
N SER A 257 -30.65 13.75 -7.41
CA SER A 257 -30.92 15.19 -7.52
C SER A 257 -31.25 15.60 -8.96
N THR A 258 -30.49 15.07 -9.94
CA THR A 258 -30.72 15.31 -11.36
C THR A 258 -32.05 14.73 -11.84
N ALA A 259 -32.43 13.53 -11.36
CA ALA A 259 -33.71 12.91 -11.67
C ALA A 259 -34.90 13.71 -11.10
N LEU A 260 -34.77 14.27 -9.89
CA LEU A 260 -35.82 15.11 -9.28
C LEU A 260 -35.96 16.48 -9.98
N SER A 261 -34.88 17.01 -10.57
CA SER A 261 -34.91 18.25 -11.36
C SER A 261 -35.41 18.06 -12.80
N LEU A 262 -35.59 16.81 -13.26
CA LEU A 262 -36.12 16.47 -14.58
C LEU A 262 -37.59 16.03 -14.53
N ASP A 263 -38.32 16.39 -13.47
CA ASP A 263 -39.79 16.32 -13.42
C ASP A 263 -40.37 17.75 -13.38
N PRO A 264 -40.46 18.48 -14.53
CA PRO A 264 -41.06 19.81 -14.58
C PRO A 264 -42.55 19.79 -14.92
N ASP A 265 -43.19 18.64 -15.10
CA ASP A 265 -44.59 18.57 -15.55
C ASP A 265 -45.47 17.77 -14.59
N ASN A 266 -45.72 18.34 -13.41
CA ASN A 266 -46.99 18.11 -12.72
C ASN A 266 -47.49 19.39 -12.02
N ASP A 267 -47.36 20.54 -12.68
CA ASP A 267 -48.18 21.71 -12.39
C ASP A 267 -49.55 21.52 -13.07
N ILE A 268 -50.42 20.71 -12.44
CA ILE A 268 -51.86 20.82 -12.67
C ILE A 268 -52.33 22.04 -11.89
N ASP A 269 -52.52 23.12 -12.64
CA ASP A 269 -53.18 24.36 -12.24
C ASP A 269 -54.57 24.04 -11.65
N GLY A 270 -54.71 24.18 -10.33
CA GLY A 270 -55.96 23.95 -9.61
C GLY A 270 -56.01 24.85 -8.35
N PRO A 271 -57.08 25.64 -8.14
CA PRO A 271 -57.09 26.67 -7.11
C PRO A 271 -57.13 26.09 -5.68
N PRO A 272 -56.64 26.84 -4.67
CA PRO A 272 -56.40 26.31 -3.33
C PRO A 272 -57.72 26.01 -2.62
N THR A 273 -57.94 24.74 -2.30
CA THR A 273 -59.06 24.30 -1.44
C THR A 273 -58.67 24.45 0.03
N PHE A 274 -59.39 25.32 0.72
CA PHE A 274 -59.25 25.61 2.14
C PHE A 274 -59.81 24.44 2.97
N VAL A 275 -58.93 23.58 3.51
CA VAL A 275 -59.32 22.51 4.42
C VAL A 275 -59.42 23.07 5.85
N ARG A 276 -60.65 23.17 6.36
CA ARG A 276 -60.97 23.57 7.74
C ARG A 276 -60.65 22.42 8.73
N PRO A 277 -60.12 22.70 9.93
CA PRO A 277 -59.88 21.66 10.93
C PRO A 277 -61.18 21.24 11.64
N SER A 278 -61.44 19.93 11.69
CA SER A 278 -62.56 19.32 12.42
C SER A 278 -62.27 19.25 13.92
N ARG A 279 -63.23 19.72 14.74
CA ARG A 279 -63.24 19.67 16.21
C ARG A 279 -63.32 18.23 16.75
N PRO A 280 -62.82 17.97 17.98
CA PRO A 280 -62.88 16.67 18.62
C PRO A 280 -64.24 16.42 19.29
N SER A 281 -64.77 15.21 19.15
CA SER A 281 -65.94 14.72 19.90
C SER A 281 -65.48 13.88 21.10
N ALA A 282 -65.85 14.33 22.29
CA ALA A 282 -65.77 13.57 23.54
C ALA A 282 -67.08 12.77 23.75
N THR A 283 -67.09 11.90 24.80
CA THR A 283 -68.15 10.97 25.29
C THR A 283 -68.14 9.60 24.59
N ALA A 284 -68.06 8.42 25.23
CA ALA A 284 -68.45 7.92 26.56
C ALA A 284 -67.54 6.71 26.93
N LEU A 285 -66.97 6.59 28.13
CA LEU A 285 -67.50 6.02 29.40
C LEU A 285 -67.59 4.48 29.49
N GLY A 286 -66.80 3.89 30.41
CA GLY A 286 -67.00 2.57 31.06
C GLY A 286 -66.42 1.36 30.28
N SER A 287 -65.76 0.35 30.87
CA SER A 287 -65.66 -0.12 32.25
C SER A 287 -64.62 -1.25 32.38
N ARG A 288 -64.03 -1.42 33.59
CA ARG A 288 -63.43 -2.65 34.20
C ARG A 288 -62.21 -3.30 33.51
N SER A 289 -61.23 -3.93 34.18
CA SER A 289 -60.88 -4.19 35.59
C SER A 289 -59.63 -5.09 35.58
N ARG A 290 -58.63 -4.84 36.47
CA ARG A 290 -57.63 -5.80 37.06
C ARG A 290 -56.72 -6.60 36.08
N SER A 291 -55.49 -7.00 36.39
CA SER A 291 -54.68 -7.11 37.61
C SER A 291 -53.19 -7.34 37.23
N GLU A 292 -52.31 -7.19 38.23
CA GLU A 292 -50.98 -7.82 38.38
C GLU A 292 -49.84 -7.35 37.45
N VAL A 293 -48.81 -6.62 37.91
CA VAL A 293 -47.82 -6.91 38.98
C VAL A 293 -47.12 -8.26 38.75
N ARG A 294 -45.88 -8.24 38.22
CA ARG A 294 -44.65 -8.64 38.92
C ARG A 294 -43.60 -9.34 38.03
N ARG A 295 -42.32 -8.92 38.23
CA ARG A 295 -41.04 -9.66 38.07
C ARG A 295 -40.52 -9.92 36.64
N GLU A 296 -39.22 -9.95 36.36
CA GLU A 296 -38.02 -9.98 37.22
C GLU A 296 -36.79 -9.50 36.42
N SER A 297 -35.87 -8.86 37.13
CA SER A 297 -34.47 -8.66 36.79
C SER A 297 -33.69 -9.97 36.88
N GLY A 298 -32.78 -10.18 35.93
CA GLY A 298 -31.66 -11.12 35.96
C GLY A 298 -30.54 -10.59 35.07
#